data_AF-A0A4W5MWM4-F1
#
_entry.id   AF-A0A4W5MWM4-F1
#
_cell.length_a   1.000
_cell.length_b   1.000
_cell.length_c   1.000
_cell.angle_alpha   90.00
_cell.angle_beta   90.00
_cell.angle_gamma   90.00
#
_symmetry.space_group_name_H-M   'P 1'
#
loop_
_entity.id
_entity.type
_entity.pdbx_description
1 polymer ?
#
loop_
_entity_poly.entity_id
_entity_poly.type
_entity_poly.pdbx_seq_one_letter_code
_entity_poly.pdbx_strand_id
1 'polypeptide(L)'
;MCEYCYNSLFYSTDNYVHHIRESLDYLHEQVPRALVNLVEPLYISILRQMHTEINAYLKCPTWLANILCPCVISPKEGSITLQKLHVLNRDYQRGLHELVESGRYDTHNNFTVVLQPFLRDIIIPVTEDGRPDRTYFSPDCFHLSQKAQTRMARGLWNNMLEPLGKKTAQQDFNDVIPVKCPTKTSPFLRTYVNSNYTYEEPTPTPPPITNWGSDFSCGNFAPSTSVPTSVHKLRPGDIKVVAALGDSNTAAVGAKAKNVLQLNTEYKGVSWSIGGDQTLDTVTTLPNILKKFNPSLHGFSKGQGFLKTNGFNMAVPGAMAFDIAAQVQALIKAMKDDKKVHFEQDWKLVTLLVGARDLCDYCMDHNNLTPKNYSENLMLSLDMLYKEVPRVMVNVIEVLEMNPLRSVRKNDLVCNLIQRNACPCLLNPEENSPELTEVRRINQLYQIETERLVSGGRYDGREDFTVVVQPYLRNAFVPFIGIGKPDLSFFSVDCFHISERAHAEMAIALWNNMLEPVGMKQVYNNFTYDRTKINCPSEDQPFIFTKVNSLLSPPVTTTTPVPVTNTTTPSPVPLCDSSIPVWVPVLLGVTGLLIGWGITWLLMSCRERRNKRKMGEKEVEMKGTGF
;
A
#
# COMPACT_ATOMS: atom_id res chain seq x y z
N MET A 1 -9.10 -1.79 -9.28
CA MET A 1 -8.91 -3.24 -9.51
C MET A 1 -7.72 -3.56 -10.41
N CYS A 2 -7.65 -3.09 -11.66
CA CYS A 2 -6.50 -3.38 -12.54
C CYS A 2 -5.12 -3.01 -11.97
N GLU A 3 -5.08 -2.02 -11.07
CA GLU A 3 -3.87 -1.54 -10.40
C GLU A 3 -3.82 -1.85 -8.89
N TYR A 4 -4.74 -2.66 -8.37
CA TYR A 4 -4.86 -2.86 -6.91
C TYR A 4 -3.59 -3.46 -6.28
N CYS A 5 -2.87 -4.28 -7.03
CA CYS A 5 -1.63 -4.91 -6.57
C CYS A 5 -0.44 -3.94 -6.52
N TYR A 6 -0.54 -2.76 -7.16
CA TYR A 6 0.47 -1.70 -7.05
C TYR A 6 0.21 -0.77 -5.87
N ASN A 7 -1.06 -0.49 -5.58
CA ASN A 7 -1.45 0.32 -4.44
C ASN A 7 -2.75 -0.19 -3.80
N SER A 8 -2.64 -1.25 -3.00
CA SER A 8 -3.79 -1.91 -2.37
C SER A 8 -4.55 -1.04 -1.39
N LEU A 9 -3.94 0.04 -0.90
CA LEU A 9 -4.57 1.00 -0.01
C LEU A 9 -5.34 2.07 -0.77
N PHE A 10 -4.75 2.70 -1.79
CA PHE A 10 -5.48 3.67 -2.63
C PHE A 10 -6.68 3.00 -3.29
N TYR A 11 -6.51 1.76 -3.72
CA TYR A 11 -7.57 0.92 -4.27
C TYR A 11 -8.24 0.02 -3.21
N SER A 12 -8.19 0.35 -1.91
CA SER A 12 -8.92 -0.41 -0.88
C SER A 12 -10.43 -0.27 -1.07
N THR A 13 -11.19 -1.17 -0.46
CA THR A 13 -12.66 -1.09 -0.43
C THR A 13 -13.13 0.21 0.19
N ASP A 14 -12.56 0.61 1.32
CA ASP A 14 -12.94 1.83 2.02
C ASP A 14 -12.73 3.07 1.16
N ASN A 15 -11.56 3.20 0.52
CA ASN A 15 -11.27 4.35 -0.35
C ASN A 15 -12.15 4.35 -1.60
N TYR A 16 -12.40 3.18 -2.20
CA TYR A 16 -13.30 3.06 -3.33
C TYR A 16 -14.72 3.54 -3.00
N VAL A 17 -15.31 3.02 -1.91
CA VAL A 17 -16.65 3.41 -1.45
C VAL A 17 -16.67 4.88 -1.04
N HIS A 18 -15.60 5.36 -0.40
CA HIS A 18 -15.45 6.76 -0.01
C HIS A 18 -15.53 7.69 -1.22
N HIS A 19 -14.76 7.45 -2.28
CA HIS A 19 -14.75 8.31 -3.47
C HIS A 19 -16.08 8.30 -4.23
N ILE A 20 -16.76 7.14 -4.27
CA ILE A 20 -18.11 7.08 -4.85
C ILE A 20 -19.10 7.86 -3.98
N ARG A 21 -19.04 7.70 -2.65
CA ARG A 21 -19.85 8.48 -1.71
C ARG A 21 -19.65 9.98 -1.88
N GLU A 22 -18.41 10.46 -2.00
CA GLU A 22 -18.12 11.88 -2.23
C GLU A 22 -18.80 12.41 -3.50
N SER A 23 -18.74 11.63 -4.58
CA SER A 23 -19.39 11.99 -5.84
C SER A 23 -20.91 12.03 -5.71
N LEU A 24 -21.51 11.05 -5.01
CA LEU A 24 -22.95 10.99 -4.78
C LEU A 24 -23.44 12.08 -3.82
N ASP A 25 -22.66 12.40 -2.79
CA ASP A 25 -22.94 13.50 -1.84
C ASP A 25 -22.96 14.84 -2.58
N TYR A 26 -21.98 15.08 -3.45
CA TYR A 26 -21.94 16.28 -4.29
C TYR A 26 -23.14 16.34 -5.25
N LEU A 27 -23.50 15.22 -5.90
CA LEU A 27 -24.69 15.17 -6.76
C LEU A 27 -25.98 15.45 -5.97
N HIS A 28 -26.10 14.88 -4.77
CA HIS A 28 -27.25 15.06 -3.89
C HIS A 28 -27.41 16.52 -3.47
N GLU A 29 -26.30 17.22 -3.21
CA GLU A 29 -26.31 18.63 -2.83
C GLU A 29 -26.57 19.56 -4.03
N GLN A 30 -25.93 19.30 -5.18
CA GLN A 30 -25.82 20.28 -6.26
C GLN A 30 -26.79 20.05 -7.43
N VAL A 31 -27.33 18.83 -7.59
CA VAL A 31 -28.09 18.44 -8.79
C VAL A 31 -29.54 18.11 -8.42
N PRO A 32 -30.45 19.09 -8.44
CA PRO A 32 -31.86 18.82 -8.19
C PRO A 32 -32.49 18.06 -9.35
N ARG A 33 -33.56 17.30 -9.06
CA ARG A 33 -34.38 16.55 -10.03
C ARG A 33 -33.58 15.47 -10.76
N ALA A 34 -32.77 14.71 -10.03
CA ALA A 34 -31.93 13.65 -10.58
C ALA A 34 -32.27 12.27 -10.00
N LEU A 35 -32.26 11.26 -10.88
CA LEU A 35 -32.20 9.85 -10.51
C LEU A 35 -30.83 9.33 -10.92
N VAL A 36 -30.02 8.96 -9.94
CA VAL A 36 -28.68 8.43 -10.19
C VAL A 36 -28.76 6.90 -10.29
N ASN A 37 -28.49 6.37 -11.48
CA ASN A 37 -28.32 4.93 -11.70
C ASN A 37 -26.89 4.53 -11.36
N LEU A 38 -26.67 4.03 -10.15
CA LEU A 38 -25.36 3.55 -9.71
C LEU A 38 -25.20 2.10 -10.17
N VAL A 39 -24.36 1.88 -11.18
CA VAL A 39 -24.09 0.53 -11.70
C VAL A 39 -22.94 -0.12 -10.92
N GLU A 40 -23.15 -1.34 -10.44
CA GLU A 40 -22.10 -2.08 -9.73
C GLU A 40 -20.92 -2.43 -10.65
N PRO A 41 -19.69 -2.49 -10.10
CA PRO A 41 -18.56 -2.98 -10.87
C PRO A 41 -18.79 -4.44 -11.26
N LEU A 42 -18.52 -4.75 -12.53
CA LEU A 42 -18.48 -6.11 -13.07
C LEU A 42 -17.58 -7.01 -12.21
N TYR A 43 -17.98 -8.27 -12.03
CA TYR A 43 -17.08 -9.31 -11.51
C TYR A 43 -15.92 -9.58 -12.47
N ILE A 44 -14.79 -8.92 -12.21
CA ILE A 44 -13.74 -8.66 -13.22
C ILE A 44 -12.97 -9.92 -13.63
N SER A 45 -13.04 -10.99 -12.83
CA SER A 45 -12.34 -12.26 -13.09
C SER A 45 -12.80 -12.94 -14.38
N ILE A 46 -13.97 -12.56 -14.90
CA ILE A 46 -14.46 -12.90 -16.24
C ILE A 46 -13.43 -12.58 -17.33
N LEU A 47 -12.72 -11.45 -17.23
CA LEU A 47 -11.69 -11.07 -18.21
C LEU A 47 -10.57 -12.10 -18.32
N ARG A 48 -10.24 -12.80 -17.22
CA ARG A 48 -9.18 -13.82 -17.20
C ARG A 48 -9.47 -14.99 -18.13
N GLN A 49 -10.74 -15.35 -18.30
CA GLN A 49 -11.12 -16.52 -19.10
C GLN A 49 -10.65 -16.38 -20.55
N MET A 50 -10.60 -15.16 -21.09
CA MET A 50 -10.11 -14.87 -22.46
C MET A 50 -8.60 -15.03 -22.61
N HIS A 51 -7.85 -15.09 -21.51
CA HIS A 51 -6.39 -15.02 -21.46
C HIS A 51 -5.73 -16.28 -20.86
N THR A 52 -6.48 -17.36 -20.64
CA THR A 52 -5.93 -18.63 -20.17
C THR A 52 -5.19 -19.38 -21.28
N GLU A 53 -4.26 -20.27 -20.90
CA GLU A 53 -3.51 -21.12 -21.85
C GLU A 53 -4.45 -22.00 -22.69
N ILE A 54 -5.50 -22.52 -22.08
CA ILE A 54 -6.55 -23.32 -22.74
C ILE A 54 -7.20 -22.51 -23.88
N ASN A 55 -7.25 -21.19 -23.77
CA ASN A 55 -7.88 -20.28 -24.73
C ASN A 55 -6.89 -19.56 -25.66
N ALA A 56 -5.64 -20.01 -25.76
CA ALA A 56 -4.62 -19.40 -26.63
C ALA A 56 -5.03 -19.29 -28.12
N TYR A 57 -5.91 -20.17 -28.60
CA TYR A 57 -6.44 -20.12 -29.97
C TYR A 57 -7.29 -18.88 -30.26
N LEU A 58 -7.80 -18.19 -29.24
CA LEU A 58 -8.55 -16.93 -29.40
C LEU A 58 -7.66 -15.80 -29.92
N LYS A 59 -6.33 -15.96 -29.91
CA LYS A 59 -5.34 -14.95 -30.34
C LYS A 59 -5.53 -13.60 -29.63
N CYS A 60 -5.94 -13.64 -28.37
CA CYS A 60 -6.05 -12.46 -27.53
C CYS A 60 -4.65 -11.92 -27.22
N PRO A 61 -4.41 -10.59 -27.28
CA PRO A 61 -3.12 -10.01 -26.96
C PRO A 61 -2.91 -9.99 -25.44
N THR A 62 -2.66 -11.16 -24.84
CA THR A 62 -2.48 -11.32 -23.38
C THR A 62 -1.32 -10.46 -22.85
N TRP A 63 -0.29 -10.21 -23.65
CA TRP A 63 0.78 -9.28 -23.31
C TRP A 63 0.25 -7.85 -23.05
N LEU A 64 -0.72 -7.38 -23.84
CA LEU A 64 -1.31 -6.05 -23.70
C LEU A 64 -2.24 -6.01 -22.49
N ALA A 65 -3.06 -7.05 -22.30
CA ALA A 65 -3.93 -7.17 -21.13
C ALA A 65 -3.13 -7.23 -19.81
N ASN A 66 -1.94 -7.86 -19.82
CA ASN A 66 -1.01 -7.83 -18.69
C ASN A 66 -0.42 -6.44 -18.43
N ILE A 67 -0.28 -5.58 -19.44
CA ILE A 67 0.17 -4.19 -19.23
C ILE A 67 -0.97 -3.34 -18.65
N LEU A 68 -2.18 -3.48 -19.19
CA LEU A 68 -3.32 -2.64 -18.82
C LEU A 68 -3.97 -3.06 -17.49
N CYS A 69 -3.99 -4.36 -17.19
CA CYS A 69 -4.68 -4.91 -16.03
C CYS A 69 -3.90 -6.07 -15.38
N PRO A 70 -2.63 -5.85 -15.00
CA PRO A 70 -1.73 -6.90 -14.48
C PRO A 70 -2.31 -7.59 -13.25
N CYS A 71 -2.95 -6.84 -12.35
CA CYS A 71 -3.47 -7.37 -11.10
C CYS A 71 -4.67 -8.32 -11.29
N VAL A 72 -5.28 -8.33 -12.48
CA VAL A 72 -6.37 -9.25 -12.84
C VAL A 72 -5.86 -10.42 -13.66
N ILE A 73 -5.02 -10.16 -14.67
CA ILE A 73 -4.62 -11.16 -15.66
C ILE A 73 -3.42 -11.99 -15.17
N SER A 74 -2.43 -11.38 -14.54
CA SER A 74 -1.17 -12.04 -14.19
C SER A 74 -1.22 -13.04 -13.01
N PRO A 75 -2.13 -12.95 -12.00
CA PRO A 75 -2.15 -13.91 -10.90
C PRO A 75 -2.38 -15.35 -11.39
N LYS A 76 -1.61 -16.31 -10.87
CA LYS A 76 -1.78 -17.73 -11.20
C LYS A 76 -3.09 -18.29 -10.66
N GLU A 77 -3.65 -19.28 -11.35
CA GLU A 77 -4.85 -19.98 -10.89
C GLU A 77 -4.61 -20.64 -9.53
N GLY A 78 -5.58 -20.54 -8.61
CA GLY A 78 -5.46 -21.03 -7.23
C GLY A 78 -4.51 -20.22 -6.31
N SER A 79 -3.92 -19.12 -6.77
CA SER A 79 -3.03 -18.30 -5.92
C SER A 79 -3.78 -17.43 -4.90
N ILE A 80 -3.12 -17.14 -3.77
CA ILE A 80 -3.62 -16.20 -2.75
C ILE A 80 -3.89 -14.82 -3.37
N THR A 81 -3.08 -14.37 -4.32
CA THR A 81 -3.26 -13.10 -5.04
C THR A 81 -4.57 -13.08 -5.84
N LEU A 82 -4.94 -14.20 -6.47
CA LEU A 82 -6.22 -14.32 -7.17
C LEU A 82 -7.39 -14.31 -6.17
N GLN A 83 -7.27 -15.02 -5.05
CA GLN A 83 -8.28 -15.00 -3.99
C GLN A 83 -8.51 -13.59 -3.44
N LYS A 84 -7.44 -12.83 -3.20
CA LYS A 84 -7.51 -11.42 -2.78
C LYS A 84 -8.24 -10.54 -3.80
N LEU A 85 -8.02 -10.75 -5.10
CA LEU A 85 -8.77 -10.03 -6.15
C LEU A 85 -10.28 -10.33 -6.09
N HIS A 86 -10.65 -11.59 -5.90
CA HIS A 86 -12.06 -11.98 -5.78
C HIS A 86 -12.74 -11.33 -4.57
N VAL A 87 -12.06 -11.36 -3.42
CA VAL A 87 -12.52 -10.68 -2.19
C VAL A 87 -12.67 -9.19 -2.44
N LEU A 88 -11.65 -8.52 -3.01
CA LEU A 88 -11.69 -7.09 -3.29
C LEU A 88 -12.86 -6.68 -4.20
N ASN A 89 -13.11 -7.43 -5.28
CA ASN A 89 -14.23 -7.14 -6.19
C ASN A 89 -15.58 -7.28 -5.47
N ARG A 90 -15.76 -8.34 -4.65
CA ARG A 90 -16.98 -8.54 -3.84
C ARG A 90 -17.14 -7.46 -2.77
N ASP A 91 -16.05 -7.05 -2.15
CA ASP A 91 -16.06 -5.99 -1.15
C ASP A 91 -16.44 -4.64 -1.79
N TYR A 92 -15.99 -4.34 -3.01
CA TYR A 92 -16.44 -3.16 -3.76
C TYR A 92 -17.96 -3.20 -4.02
N GLN A 93 -18.48 -4.33 -4.50
CA GLN A 93 -19.91 -4.51 -4.74
C GLN A 93 -20.73 -4.35 -3.44
N ARG A 94 -20.29 -5.00 -2.36
CA ARG A 94 -20.92 -4.92 -1.03
C ARG A 94 -20.90 -3.50 -0.48
N GLY A 95 -19.77 -2.80 -0.56
CA GLY A 95 -19.63 -1.45 -0.04
C GLY A 95 -20.51 -0.43 -0.76
N LEU A 96 -20.73 -0.57 -2.08
CA LEU A 96 -21.71 0.26 -2.79
C LEU A 96 -23.15 -0.07 -2.37
N HIS A 97 -23.44 -1.35 -2.13
CA HIS A 97 -24.74 -1.76 -1.63
C HIS A 97 -25.03 -1.15 -0.27
N GLU A 98 -24.14 -1.32 0.71
CA GLU A 98 -24.25 -0.74 2.05
C GLU A 98 -24.38 0.80 2.01
N LEU A 99 -23.63 1.47 1.13
CA LEU A 99 -23.70 2.91 0.94
C LEU A 99 -25.12 3.37 0.53
N VAL A 100 -25.74 2.70 -0.43
CA VAL A 100 -27.09 3.04 -0.90
C VAL A 100 -28.16 2.60 0.11
N GLU A 101 -28.02 1.41 0.70
CA GLU A 101 -28.94 0.87 1.71
C GLU A 101 -28.96 1.68 3.01
N SER A 102 -27.96 2.53 3.25
CA SER A 102 -28.00 3.50 4.36
C SER A 102 -29.15 4.51 4.27
N GLY A 103 -29.83 4.62 3.12
CA GLY A 103 -30.95 5.54 2.89
C GLY A 103 -30.56 7.03 2.84
N ARG A 104 -29.26 7.35 2.96
CA ARG A 104 -28.74 8.72 3.09
C ARG A 104 -29.10 9.68 1.95
N TYR A 105 -29.43 9.15 0.77
CA TYR A 105 -29.72 9.95 -0.43
C TYR A 105 -31.21 10.17 -0.67
N ASP A 106 -32.06 9.60 0.17
CA ASP A 106 -33.51 9.63 0.04
C ASP A 106 -34.15 10.57 1.07
N THR A 107 -33.45 11.67 1.36
CA THR A 107 -33.88 12.68 2.34
C THR A 107 -34.91 13.66 1.79
N HIS A 108 -35.08 13.72 0.46
CA HIS A 108 -36.04 14.59 -0.22
C HIS A 108 -36.49 14.05 -1.58
N ASN A 109 -37.66 14.48 -2.04
CA ASN A 109 -38.37 13.89 -3.19
C ASN A 109 -37.83 14.25 -4.59
N ASN A 110 -36.78 15.08 -4.69
CA ASN A 110 -36.22 15.53 -5.98
C ASN A 110 -34.88 14.85 -6.32
N PHE A 111 -34.40 13.91 -5.52
CA PHE A 111 -33.17 13.17 -5.77
C PHE A 111 -33.30 11.75 -5.21
N THR A 112 -32.67 10.78 -5.87
CA THR A 112 -32.52 9.42 -5.33
C THR A 112 -31.35 8.73 -6.03
N VAL A 113 -30.69 7.82 -5.31
CA VAL A 113 -29.67 6.92 -5.88
C VAL A 113 -30.23 5.51 -5.89
N VAL A 114 -30.22 4.86 -7.05
CA VAL A 114 -30.68 3.49 -7.21
C VAL A 114 -29.54 2.62 -7.72
N LEU A 115 -29.17 1.62 -6.92
CA LEU A 115 -28.16 0.63 -7.29
C LEU A 115 -28.72 -0.34 -8.35
N GLN A 116 -27.93 -0.61 -9.37
CA GLN A 116 -28.27 -1.52 -10.49
C GLN A 116 -27.28 -2.69 -10.53
N PRO A 117 -27.57 -3.82 -9.85
CA PRO A 117 -26.63 -4.94 -9.68
C PRO A 117 -26.53 -5.89 -10.87
N PHE A 118 -27.09 -5.59 -12.05
CA PHE A 118 -27.17 -6.53 -13.18
C PHE A 118 -25.81 -7.01 -13.74
N LEU A 119 -24.69 -6.39 -13.34
CA LEU A 119 -23.32 -6.83 -13.68
C LEU A 119 -22.64 -7.63 -12.56
N ARG A 120 -23.32 -7.83 -11.42
CA ARG A 120 -22.75 -8.46 -10.23
C ARG A 120 -22.26 -9.87 -10.53
N ASP A 121 -23.07 -10.64 -11.25
CA ASP A 121 -22.74 -11.97 -11.74
C ASP A 121 -23.10 -12.08 -13.23
N ILE A 122 -22.09 -12.16 -14.10
CA ILE A 122 -22.30 -12.32 -15.54
C ILE A 122 -21.84 -13.70 -15.98
N ILE A 123 -22.68 -14.36 -16.78
CA ILE A 123 -22.30 -15.58 -17.48
C ILE A 123 -21.79 -15.18 -18.85
N ILE A 124 -20.50 -15.41 -19.10
CA ILE A 124 -19.88 -15.11 -20.39
C ILE A 124 -20.47 -16.06 -21.43
N PRO A 125 -20.81 -15.55 -22.62
CA PRO A 125 -21.29 -16.39 -23.69
C PRO A 125 -20.23 -17.38 -24.15
N VAL A 126 -20.66 -18.61 -24.39
CA VAL A 126 -19.79 -19.66 -24.94
C VAL A 126 -20.28 -20.10 -26.30
N THR A 127 -19.35 -20.44 -27.19
CA THR A 127 -19.66 -21.09 -28.46
C THR A 127 -20.12 -22.54 -28.23
N GLU A 128 -20.66 -23.17 -29.27
CA GLU A 128 -21.22 -24.55 -29.19
C GLU A 128 -20.21 -25.60 -28.68
N ASP A 129 -18.91 -25.34 -28.83
CA ASP A 129 -17.81 -26.16 -28.34
C ASP A 129 -17.36 -25.81 -26.90
N GLY A 130 -18.14 -25.01 -26.17
CA GLY A 130 -17.92 -24.69 -24.74
C GLY A 130 -16.86 -23.62 -24.48
N ARG A 131 -16.47 -22.86 -25.49
CA ARG A 131 -15.38 -21.89 -25.46
C ARG A 131 -15.89 -20.46 -25.34
N PRO A 132 -15.16 -19.50 -24.73
CA PRO A 132 -15.61 -18.12 -24.67
C PRO A 132 -15.84 -17.49 -26.06
N ASP A 133 -17.02 -16.90 -26.28
CA ASP A 133 -17.37 -16.22 -27.52
C ASP A 133 -16.68 -14.85 -27.59
N ARG A 134 -15.56 -14.81 -28.32
CA ARG A 134 -14.76 -13.60 -28.56
C ARG A 134 -15.55 -12.46 -29.19
N THR A 135 -16.68 -12.70 -29.85
CA THR A 135 -17.46 -11.60 -30.48
C THR A 135 -18.07 -10.62 -29.46
N TYR A 136 -18.10 -10.98 -28.18
CA TYR A 136 -18.50 -10.09 -27.08
C TYR A 136 -17.38 -9.16 -26.60
N PHE A 137 -16.16 -9.29 -27.11
CA PHE A 137 -15.01 -8.46 -26.77
C PHE A 137 -14.46 -7.72 -27.99
N SER A 138 -13.82 -6.58 -27.77
CA SER A 138 -13.02 -5.91 -28.79
C SER A 138 -11.78 -6.72 -29.17
N PRO A 139 -11.04 -6.35 -30.23
CA PRO A 139 -9.86 -7.09 -30.67
C PRO A 139 -8.76 -7.28 -29.62
N ASP A 140 -8.75 -6.46 -28.56
CA ASP A 140 -7.83 -6.58 -27.42
C ASP A 140 -8.24 -7.63 -26.38
N CYS A 141 -9.43 -8.23 -26.51
CA CYS A 141 -10.04 -9.13 -25.53
C CYS A 141 -10.18 -8.56 -24.11
N PHE A 142 -10.10 -7.24 -23.98
CA PHE A 142 -10.17 -6.54 -22.70
C PHE A 142 -11.42 -5.65 -22.63
N HIS A 143 -11.62 -4.78 -23.62
CA HIS A 143 -12.85 -3.99 -23.68
C HIS A 143 -14.02 -4.81 -24.25
N LEU A 144 -15.23 -4.43 -23.86
CA LEU A 144 -16.46 -5.07 -24.30
C LEU A 144 -16.86 -4.57 -25.69
N SER A 145 -17.24 -5.48 -26.58
CA SER A 145 -17.66 -5.14 -27.94
C SER A 145 -19.03 -4.46 -27.94
N GLN A 146 -19.44 -3.92 -29.10
CA GLN A 146 -20.81 -3.44 -29.30
C GLN A 146 -21.88 -4.49 -28.95
N LYS A 147 -21.59 -5.79 -29.17
CA LYS A 147 -22.50 -6.90 -28.84
C LYS A 147 -22.72 -7.00 -27.34
N ALA A 148 -21.65 -6.96 -26.55
CA ALA A 148 -21.72 -6.96 -25.09
C ALA A 148 -22.36 -5.67 -24.54
N GLN A 149 -21.98 -4.51 -25.07
CA GLN A 149 -22.59 -3.22 -24.69
C GLN A 149 -24.10 -3.22 -24.95
N THR A 150 -24.57 -3.85 -26.03
CA THR A 150 -25.99 -4.02 -26.32
C THR A 150 -26.69 -4.87 -25.25
N ARG A 151 -26.06 -5.95 -24.77
CA ARG A 151 -26.60 -6.75 -23.65
C ARG A 151 -26.65 -5.94 -22.36
N MET A 152 -25.59 -5.20 -22.04
CA MET A 152 -25.54 -4.36 -20.85
C MET A 152 -26.62 -3.28 -20.85
N ALA A 153 -26.83 -2.59 -21.97
CA ALA A 153 -27.88 -1.57 -22.09
C ALA A 153 -29.28 -2.14 -21.83
N ARG A 154 -29.56 -3.35 -22.34
CA ARG A 154 -30.84 -4.04 -22.09
C ARG A 154 -30.98 -4.50 -20.64
N GLY A 155 -29.90 -5.03 -20.05
CA GLY A 155 -29.85 -5.40 -18.64
C GLY A 155 -30.13 -4.21 -17.73
N LEU A 156 -29.41 -3.10 -17.92
CA LEU A 156 -29.63 -1.85 -17.19
C LEU A 156 -31.07 -1.34 -17.33
N TRP A 157 -31.60 -1.29 -18.55
CA TRP A 157 -32.98 -0.85 -18.79
C TRP A 157 -33.99 -1.69 -17.99
N ASN A 158 -33.88 -3.01 -18.06
CA ASN A 158 -34.77 -3.92 -17.34
C ASN A 158 -34.63 -3.75 -15.83
N ASN A 159 -33.40 -3.59 -15.33
CA ASN A 159 -33.10 -3.43 -13.92
C ASN A 159 -33.69 -2.14 -13.34
N MET A 160 -33.70 -1.04 -14.11
CA MET A 160 -34.37 0.20 -13.73
C MET A 160 -35.89 0.08 -13.58
N LEU A 161 -36.52 -0.92 -14.21
CA LEU A 161 -37.96 -1.20 -14.11
C LEU A 161 -38.30 -2.23 -13.02
N GLU A 162 -37.30 -2.88 -12.43
CA GLU A 162 -37.46 -3.89 -11.38
C GLU A 162 -37.50 -3.25 -9.99
N PRO A 163 -38.47 -3.64 -9.14
CA PRO A 163 -38.60 -3.06 -7.81
C PRO A 163 -37.37 -3.36 -6.95
N LEU A 164 -37.05 -2.43 -6.03
CA LEU A 164 -35.97 -2.64 -5.05
C LEU A 164 -36.24 -3.91 -4.22
N GLY A 165 -35.17 -4.59 -3.82
CA GLY A 165 -35.22 -5.93 -3.21
C GLY A 165 -35.48 -7.08 -4.19
N LYS A 166 -35.82 -6.82 -5.46
CA LYS A 166 -36.06 -7.85 -6.50
C LYS A 166 -35.35 -7.55 -7.82
N LYS A 167 -34.28 -6.73 -7.77
CA LYS A 167 -33.46 -6.42 -8.94
C LYS A 167 -32.65 -7.64 -9.36
N THR A 168 -32.57 -7.87 -10.66
CA THR A 168 -31.72 -8.88 -11.27
C THR A 168 -30.25 -8.56 -10.98
N ALA A 169 -29.54 -9.49 -10.34
CA ALA A 169 -28.11 -9.38 -10.06
C ALA A 169 -27.24 -10.30 -10.94
N GLN A 170 -27.86 -11.35 -11.50
CA GLN A 170 -27.21 -12.28 -12.40
C GLN A 170 -27.73 -12.12 -13.83
N GLN A 171 -26.84 -11.99 -14.80
CA GLN A 171 -27.19 -11.82 -16.21
C GLN A 171 -26.47 -12.86 -17.09
N ASP A 172 -27.25 -13.68 -17.78
CA ASP A 172 -26.73 -14.51 -18.87
C ASP A 172 -26.70 -13.71 -20.17
N PHE A 173 -25.53 -13.67 -20.82
CA PHE A 173 -25.34 -12.96 -22.08
C PHE A 173 -25.52 -13.87 -23.31
N ASN A 174 -25.59 -15.21 -23.13
CA ASN A 174 -26.01 -16.16 -24.16
C ASN A 174 -27.46 -15.90 -24.55
N ASP A 175 -28.30 -15.65 -23.55
CA ASP A 175 -29.71 -15.45 -23.74
C ASP A 175 -30.03 -14.09 -24.39
N VAL A 176 -31.12 -14.08 -25.16
CA VAL A 176 -31.71 -12.83 -25.62
C VAL A 176 -32.31 -12.14 -24.41
N ILE A 177 -31.73 -11.01 -24.01
CA ILE A 177 -32.33 -10.12 -23.01
C ILE A 177 -33.47 -9.34 -23.69
N PRO A 178 -34.75 -9.62 -23.39
CA PRO A 178 -35.85 -8.85 -23.97
C PRO A 178 -35.95 -7.49 -23.28
N VAL A 179 -36.18 -6.42 -24.03
CA VAL A 179 -36.39 -5.08 -23.46
C VAL A 179 -37.81 -5.03 -22.88
N LYS A 180 -37.92 -4.88 -21.55
CA LYS A 180 -39.21 -4.78 -20.86
C LYS A 180 -39.88 -3.44 -21.17
N CYS A 181 -41.19 -3.46 -21.36
CA CYS A 181 -41.98 -2.23 -21.46
C CYS A 181 -42.63 -1.91 -20.11
N PRO A 182 -42.65 -0.64 -19.67
CA PRO A 182 -43.46 -0.23 -18.52
C PRO A 182 -44.93 -0.57 -18.74
N THR A 183 -45.61 -1.03 -17.69
CA THR A 183 -47.06 -1.32 -17.76
C THR A 183 -47.87 -0.07 -17.42
N LYS A 184 -49.16 -0.04 -17.81
CA LYS A 184 -50.07 1.05 -17.40
C LYS A 184 -50.20 1.17 -15.87
N THR A 185 -50.06 0.06 -15.14
CA THR A 185 -50.13 0.02 -13.68
C THR A 185 -48.81 0.37 -12.99
N SER A 186 -47.70 0.37 -13.71
CA SER A 186 -46.37 0.72 -13.21
C SER A 186 -45.54 1.41 -14.30
N PRO A 187 -45.89 2.65 -14.69
CA PRO A 187 -45.22 3.37 -15.78
C PRO A 187 -43.90 4.05 -15.36
N PHE A 188 -43.39 3.79 -14.15
CA PHE A 188 -42.29 4.51 -13.54
C PHE A 188 -40.98 3.71 -13.51
N LEU A 189 -39.84 4.42 -13.53
CA LEU A 189 -38.58 3.87 -13.06
C LEU A 189 -38.67 3.59 -11.56
N ARG A 190 -38.05 2.50 -11.10
CA ARG A 190 -38.22 2.02 -9.72
C ARG A 190 -37.27 2.72 -8.76
N THR A 191 -37.86 3.23 -7.69
CA THR A 191 -37.21 3.86 -6.53
C THR A 191 -37.68 3.18 -5.26
N TYR A 192 -37.09 3.52 -4.11
CA TYR A 192 -37.51 2.93 -2.83
C TYR A 192 -39.00 3.18 -2.53
N VAL A 193 -39.49 4.41 -2.76
CA VAL A 193 -40.90 4.80 -2.55
C VAL A 193 -41.86 3.93 -3.36
N ASN A 194 -41.68 3.87 -4.68
CA ASN A 194 -42.63 3.17 -5.55
C ASN A 194 -42.36 1.65 -5.64
N SER A 195 -41.38 1.15 -4.90
CA SER A 195 -41.14 -0.27 -4.66
C SER A 195 -41.71 -0.73 -3.31
N ASN A 196 -42.23 0.18 -2.49
CA ASN A 196 -42.62 -0.09 -1.10
C ASN A 196 -41.46 -0.74 -0.30
N TYR A 197 -40.25 -0.24 -0.53
CA TYR A 197 -39.02 -0.75 0.08
C TYR A 197 -38.67 0.08 1.32
N THR A 198 -38.31 -0.60 2.40
CA THR A 198 -37.85 0.03 3.65
C THR A 198 -36.41 -0.39 3.84
N TYR A 199 -35.52 0.59 4.02
CA TYR A 199 -34.11 0.33 4.34
C TYR A 199 -34.00 -0.37 5.70
N GLU A 200 -33.06 -1.30 5.84
CA GLU A 200 -32.73 -1.86 7.15
C GLU A 200 -32.23 -0.76 8.08
N GLU A 201 -32.57 -0.82 9.38
CA GLU A 201 -32.10 0.19 10.33
C GLU A 201 -30.56 0.21 10.35
N PRO A 202 -29.92 1.41 10.33
CA PRO A 202 -28.48 1.49 10.35
C PRO A 202 -27.93 0.80 11.60
N THR A 203 -26.89 -0.01 11.42
CA THR A 203 -26.13 -0.57 12.54
C THR A 203 -25.71 0.56 13.49
N PRO A 204 -25.83 0.38 14.82
CA PRO A 204 -25.48 1.42 15.79
C PRO A 204 -24.09 1.96 15.52
N THR A 205 -23.94 3.29 15.52
CA THR A 205 -22.63 3.92 15.37
C THR A 205 -21.69 3.35 16.44
N PRO A 206 -20.49 2.84 16.08
CA PRO A 206 -19.56 2.33 17.06
C PRO A 206 -19.31 3.37 18.15
N PRO A 207 -19.21 2.97 19.42
CA PRO A 207 -18.92 3.91 20.50
C PRO A 207 -17.62 4.67 20.22
N PRO A 208 -17.50 5.93 20.68
CA PRO A 208 -16.32 6.75 20.44
C PRO A 208 -15.06 6.05 20.97
N ILE A 209 -13.99 6.08 20.18
CA ILE A 209 -12.71 5.46 20.51
C ILE A 209 -12.13 6.17 21.74
N THR A 210 -11.97 5.44 22.84
CA THR A 210 -11.46 5.99 24.11
C THR A 210 -9.96 5.79 24.31
N ASN A 211 -9.32 4.92 23.51
CA ASN A 211 -7.90 4.58 23.59
C ASN A 211 -7.37 4.01 22.27
N TRP A 212 -6.06 3.92 22.14
CA TRP A 212 -5.37 3.44 20.93
C TRP A 212 -4.73 2.06 21.15
N GLY A 213 -5.40 1.21 21.94
CA GLY A 213 -4.98 -0.16 22.17
C GLY A 213 -5.43 -1.11 21.06
N SER A 214 -4.89 -2.33 21.10
CA SER A 214 -5.14 -3.40 20.14
C SER A 214 -5.54 -4.69 20.84
N ASP A 215 -6.30 -5.49 20.11
CA ASP A 215 -6.67 -6.84 20.52
C ASP A 215 -5.58 -7.81 20.08
N PHE A 216 -5.40 -8.89 20.83
CA PHE A 216 -4.31 -9.83 20.63
C PHE A 216 -4.85 -11.25 20.62
N SER A 217 -4.86 -11.85 19.43
CA SER A 217 -5.49 -13.15 19.14
C SER A 217 -4.49 -14.29 18.95
N CYS A 218 -3.19 -14.03 19.07
CA CYS A 218 -2.17 -15.04 18.83
C CYS A 218 -2.26 -16.20 19.83
N GLY A 219 -2.03 -17.43 19.36
CA GLY A 219 -1.82 -18.61 20.19
C GLY A 219 -0.33 -18.92 20.39
N ASN A 220 0.01 -19.85 21.30
CA ASN A 220 1.37 -20.34 21.57
C ASN A 220 2.42 -19.26 21.93
N PHE A 221 2.44 -18.86 23.21
CA PHE A 221 3.37 -17.85 23.75
C PHE A 221 4.68 -18.42 24.32
N ALA A 222 4.92 -19.72 24.23
CA ALA A 222 6.05 -20.34 24.90
C ALA A 222 7.38 -19.82 24.33
N PRO A 223 8.32 -19.35 25.17
CA PRO A 223 9.69 -19.07 24.76
C PRO A 223 10.33 -20.30 24.10
N SER A 224 11.47 -20.11 23.44
CA SER A 224 12.27 -21.25 22.96
C SER A 224 12.64 -22.17 24.13
N THR A 225 12.67 -23.48 23.89
CA THR A 225 12.97 -24.50 24.92
C THR A 225 14.34 -24.31 25.55
N SER A 226 15.28 -23.74 24.80
CA SER A 226 16.57 -23.24 25.26
C SER A 226 16.82 -21.85 24.70
N VAL A 227 17.64 -21.06 25.38
CA VAL A 227 18.04 -19.73 24.90
C VAL A 227 18.77 -19.91 23.56
N PRO A 228 18.28 -19.33 22.45
CA PRO A 228 18.91 -19.53 21.15
C PRO A 228 20.32 -18.94 21.15
N THR A 229 21.21 -19.56 20.38
CA THR A 229 22.59 -19.08 20.16
C THR A 229 22.69 -18.20 18.91
N SER A 230 21.75 -18.34 17.98
CA SER A 230 21.69 -17.61 16.72
C SER A 230 20.49 -16.67 16.70
N VAL A 231 20.72 -15.44 16.23
CA VAL A 231 19.71 -14.39 16.07
C VAL A 231 18.65 -14.79 15.05
N HIS A 232 19.02 -15.68 14.10
CA HIS A 232 18.14 -16.20 13.05
C HIS A 232 17.11 -17.21 13.56
N LYS A 233 17.18 -17.59 14.85
CA LYS A 233 16.25 -18.50 15.52
C LYS A 233 15.53 -17.82 16.70
N LEU A 234 15.48 -16.50 16.71
CA LEU A 234 14.80 -15.74 17.74
C LEU A 234 13.28 -15.82 17.63
N ARG A 235 12.63 -16.32 18.67
CA ARG A 235 11.19 -16.14 18.86
C ARG A 235 10.93 -14.85 19.63
N PRO A 236 9.74 -14.23 19.52
CA PRO A 236 9.41 -13.03 20.28
C PRO A 236 9.61 -13.16 21.81
N GLY A 237 9.32 -14.34 22.37
CA GLY A 237 9.49 -14.61 23.81
C GLY A 237 10.96 -14.70 24.28
N ASP A 238 11.91 -14.83 23.36
CA ASP A 238 13.34 -14.92 23.68
C ASP A 238 13.96 -13.54 23.96
N ILE A 239 13.34 -12.47 23.44
CA ILE A 239 13.80 -11.08 23.66
C ILE A 239 13.60 -10.71 25.13
N LYS A 240 14.68 -10.33 25.80
CA LYS A 240 14.68 -9.92 27.22
C LYS A 240 14.76 -8.41 27.40
N VAL A 241 15.46 -7.73 26.49
CA VAL A 241 15.72 -6.29 26.58
C VAL A 241 15.28 -5.60 25.29
N VAL A 242 14.57 -4.48 25.43
CA VAL A 242 14.28 -3.55 24.33
C VAL A 242 14.99 -2.23 24.56
N ALA A 243 15.44 -1.60 23.48
CA ALA A 243 16.05 -0.28 23.50
C ALA A 243 15.70 0.49 22.22
N ALA A 244 15.83 1.81 22.27
CA ALA A 244 15.59 2.64 21.09
C ALA A 244 16.57 3.81 20.97
N LEU A 245 16.88 4.13 19.71
CA LEU A 245 17.76 5.22 19.27
C LEU A 245 16.98 6.07 18.26
N GLY A 246 17.16 7.38 18.28
CA GLY A 246 16.52 8.24 17.30
C GLY A 246 16.26 9.68 17.72
N ASP A 247 15.21 10.24 17.15
CA ASP A 247 14.84 11.65 17.24
C ASP A 247 13.54 11.89 18.04
N SER A 248 12.85 13.01 17.75
CA SER A 248 11.61 13.39 18.41
C SER A 248 10.47 12.38 18.24
N ASN A 249 10.44 11.61 17.15
CA ASN A 249 9.44 10.54 16.97
C ASN A 249 9.69 9.39 17.96
N THR A 250 10.95 8.99 18.15
CA THR A 250 11.29 7.93 19.12
C THR A 250 11.13 8.40 20.57
N ALA A 251 11.32 9.69 20.84
CA ALA A 251 11.00 10.32 22.13
C ALA A 251 9.50 10.58 22.34
N ALA A 252 8.66 10.39 21.32
CA ALA A 252 7.22 10.67 21.33
C ALA A 252 6.89 12.10 21.79
N VAL A 253 7.63 13.08 21.23
CA VAL A 253 7.41 14.50 21.51
C VAL A 253 6.00 14.89 21.09
N GLY A 254 5.25 15.48 22.02
CA GLY A 254 3.91 16.00 21.73
C GLY A 254 2.84 14.93 21.47
N ALA A 255 3.13 13.64 21.61
CA ALA A 255 2.19 12.55 21.25
C ALA A 255 0.81 12.67 21.91
N LYS A 256 0.75 13.15 23.15
CA LYS A 256 -0.51 13.36 23.90
C LYS A 256 -0.80 14.84 24.18
N ALA A 257 -0.11 15.75 23.50
CA ALA A 257 -0.28 17.18 23.72
C ALA A 257 -1.70 17.62 23.36
N LYS A 258 -2.35 18.33 24.28
CA LYS A 258 -3.68 18.92 24.08
C LYS A 258 -3.62 20.40 23.68
N ASN A 259 -2.46 21.03 23.87
CA ASN A 259 -2.21 22.42 23.56
C ASN A 259 -0.70 22.67 23.37
N VAL A 260 -0.35 23.84 22.85
CA VAL A 260 1.03 24.22 22.48
C VAL A 260 1.99 24.22 23.68
N LEU A 261 1.51 24.49 24.90
CA LEU A 261 2.35 24.46 26.11
C LEU A 261 2.88 23.05 26.42
N GLN A 262 2.18 22.02 25.93
CA GLN A 262 2.55 20.61 26.11
C GLN A 262 3.37 20.05 24.94
N LEU A 263 3.61 20.82 23.88
CA LEU A 263 4.23 20.33 22.65
C LEU A 263 5.63 19.74 22.87
N ASN A 264 6.45 20.41 23.68
CA ASN A 264 7.83 19.97 23.98
C ASN A 264 7.89 18.84 25.02
N THR A 265 6.76 18.24 25.40
CA THR A 265 6.75 17.12 26.34
C THR A 265 7.07 15.82 25.63
N GLU A 266 8.08 15.10 26.12
CA GLU A 266 8.43 13.75 25.66
C GLU A 266 7.52 12.70 26.33
N TYR A 267 6.56 12.14 25.59
CA TYR A 267 5.65 11.11 26.10
C TYR A 267 6.21 9.70 25.86
N LYS A 268 7.43 9.45 26.33
CA LYS A 268 8.19 8.21 26.01
C LYS A 268 7.41 6.92 26.33
N GLY A 269 6.52 6.94 27.32
CA GLY A 269 5.67 5.81 27.68
C GLY A 269 4.70 5.33 26.59
N VAL A 270 4.36 6.17 25.62
CA VAL A 270 3.51 5.83 24.46
C VAL A 270 4.27 5.81 23.13
N SER A 271 5.60 5.87 23.19
CA SER A 271 6.45 5.78 21.99
C SER A 271 6.26 4.44 21.30
N TRP A 272 5.99 4.49 20.00
CA TRP A 272 5.72 3.32 19.16
C TRP A 272 6.77 2.20 19.29
N SER A 273 8.05 2.56 19.42
CA SER A 273 9.17 1.62 19.42
C SER A 273 9.60 1.12 20.80
N ILE A 274 9.31 1.86 21.88
CA ILE A 274 9.90 1.60 23.20
C ILE A 274 9.00 1.95 24.40
N GLY A 275 7.82 2.50 24.18
CA GLY A 275 6.87 2.82 25.26
C GLY A 275 6.28 1.58 25.92
N GLY A 276 6.00 1.65 27.22
CA GLY A 276 5.44 0.54 28.00
C GLY A 276 4.38 0.98 29.01
N ASP A 277 3.73 2.12 28.76
CA ASP A 277 2.58 2.56 29.56
C ASP A 277 1.40 1.59 29.40
N GLN A 278 0.68 1.38 30.51
CA GLN A 278 -0.50 0.52 30.59
C GLN A 278 -0.28 -0.87 29.95
N THR A 279 -1.28 -1.37 29.23
CA THR A 279 -1.36 -2.70 28.61
C THR A 279 -1.72 -2.57 27.13
N LEU A 280 -1.51 -3.63 26.34
CA LEU A 280 -1.76 -3.62 24.89
C LEU A 280 -3.20 -3.23 24.52
N ASP A 281 -4.18 -3.60 25.34
CA ASP A 281 -5.61 -3.30 25.13
C ASP A 281 -5.96 -1.80 25.23
N THR A 282 -5.05 -0.98 25.77
CA THR A 282 -5.21 0.47 25.93
C THR A 282 -4.15 1.30 25.20
N VAL A 283 -2.91 0.81 25.13
CA VAL A 283 -1.78 1.51 24.51
C VAL A 283 -0.99 0.53 23.66
N THR A 284 -1.01 0.70 22.33
CA THR A 284 -0.23 -0.15 21.43
C THR A 284 1.17 0.41 21.21
N THR A 285 2.17 -0.37 21.61
CA THR A 285 3.61 -0.12 21.39
C THR A 285 4.31 -1.45 21.16
N LEU A 286 5.48 -1.45 20.54
CA LEU A 286 6.27 -2.67 20.35
C LEU A 286 6.53 -3.42 21.68
N PRO A 287 6.94 -2.77 22.79
CA PRO A 287 7.07 -3.47 24.07
C PRO A 287 5.75 -4.03 24.62
N ASN A 288 4.62 -3.34 24.44
CA ASN A 288 3.32 -3.86 24.89
C ASN A 288 2.88 -5.11 24.11
N ILE A 289 3.26 -5.22 22.83
CA ILE A 289 3.10 -6.44 22.04
C ILE A 289 4.04 -7.53 22.55
N LEU A 290 5.34 -7.25 22.69
CA LEU A 290 6.34 -8.21 23.17
C LEU A 290 6.04 -8.74 24.58
N LYS A 291 5.47 -7.92 25.47
CA LYS A 291 5.04 -8.35 26.82
C LYS A 291 3.99 -9.46 26.80
N LYS A 292 3.25 -9.65 25.70
CA LYS A 292 2.34 -10.80 25.54
C LYS A 292 3.10 -12.12 25.38
N PHE A 293 4.33 -12.08 24.88
CA PHE A 293 5.21 -13.25 24.74
C PHE A 293 6.19 -13.39 25.90
N ASN A 294 6.70 -12.28 26.43
CA ASN A 294 7.59 -12.26 27.59
C ASN A 294 7.18 -11.15 28.59
N PRO A 295 6.42 -11.48 29.64
CA PRO A 295 6.00 -10.51 30.65
C PRO A 295 7.16 -9.86 31.44
N SER A 296 8.34 -10.49 31.45
CA SER A 296 9.54 -10.01 32.15
C SER A 296 10.43 -9.10 31.27
N LEU A 297 9.91 -8.62 30.14
CA LEU A 297 10.63 -7.70 29.25
C LEU A 297 11.17 -6.48 30.02
N HIS A 298 12.41 -6.08 29.76
CA HIS A 298 13.07 -4.94 30.41
C HIS A 298 13.51 -3.88 29.39
N GLY A 299 13.74 -2.64 29.85
CA GLY A 299 14.28 -1.54 29.03
C GLY A 299 13.25 -0.61 28.38
N PHE A 300 11.95 -0.90 28.46
CA PHE A 300 10.91 0.00 27.93
C PHE A 300 10.76 1.29 28.77
N SER A 301 10.30 2.37 28.13
CA SER A 301 10.03 3.66 28.78
C SER A 301 8.64 3.71 29.42
N LYS A 302 8.47 4.54 30.45
CA LYS A 302 7.17 4.84 31.09
C LYS A 302 7.01 6.33 31.35
N GLY A 303 5.77 6.79 31.30
CA GLY A 303 5.38 8.17 31.62
C GLY A 303 5.94 9.21 30.64
N GLN A 304 6.11 10.43 31.14
CA GLN A 304 6.53 11.60 30.38
C GLN A 304 7.74 12.30 31.03
N GLY A 305 8.55 13.00 30.21
CA GLY A 305 9.63 13.88 30.66
C GLY A 305 11.03 13.25 30.72
N PHE A 306 11.98 13.98 31.30
CA PHE A 306 13.43 13.73 31.18
C PHE A 306 14.05 12.82 32.27
N LEU A 307 13.27 12.28 33.22
CA LEU A 307 13.79 11.59 34.42
C LEU A 307 13.79 10.06 34.27
N LYS A 308 14.35 9.36 35.30
CA LYS A 308 14.64 7.90 35.47
C LYS A 308 13.65 6.85 34.91
N THR A 309 12.51 7.22 34.36
CA THR A 309 11.52 6.33 33.74
C THR A 309 11.72 6.13 32.23
N ASN A 310 12.83 6.63 31.66
CA ASN A 310 13.14 6.53 30.23
C ASN A 310 13.51 5.12 29.74
N GLY A 311 13.80 4.17 30.63
CA GLY A 311 14.34 2.86 30.23
C GLY A 311 15.61 3.03 29.37
N PHE A 312 15.70 2.28 28.29
CA PHE A 312 16.78 2.37 27.29
C PHE A 312 16.36 3.15 26.03
N ASN A 313 15.49 4.15 26.18
CA ASN A 313 15.20 5.12 25.13
C ASN A 313 16.21 6.27 25.16
N MET A 314 17.22 6.19 24.28
CA MET A 314 18.28 7.19 24.14
C MET A 314 17.95 8.28 23.13
N ALA A 315 16.74 8.29 22.57
CA ALA A 315 16.36 9.27 21.58
C ALA A 315 16.34 10.70 22.16
N VAL A 316 16.80 11.63 21.33
CA VAL A 316 16.93 13.05 21.65
C VAL A 316 16.16 13.85 20.58
N PRO A 317 15.20 14.70 20.96
CA PRO A 317 14.50 15.56 20.01
C PRO A 317 15.48 16.41 19.17
N GLY A 318 15.30 16.40 17.86
CA GLY A 318 16.16 17.12 16.92
C GLY A 318 17.47 16.42 16.56
N ALA A 319 17.71 15.19 17.05
CA ALA A 319 18.88 14.41 16.65
C ALA A 319 18.89 14.14 15.13
N MET A 320 20.09 14.23 14.56
CA MET A 320 20.38 13.84 13.17
C MET A 320 21.18 12.52 13.15
N ALA A 321 21.46 12.00 11.95
CA ALA A 321 22.19 10.73 11.83
C ALA A 321 23.56 10.76 12.53
N PHE A 322 24.26 11.90 12.52
CA PHE A 322 25.57 12.05 13.17
C PHE A 322 25.52 11.94 14.70
N ASP A 323 24.39 12.24 15.33
CA ASP A 323 24.22 12.18 16.79
C ASP A 323 24.05 10.74 17.31
N ILE A 324 23.67 9.80 16.44
CA ILE A 324 23.31 8.43 16.85
C ILE A 324 24.49 7.68 17.46
N ALA A 325 25.73 7.95 17.02
CA ALA A 325 26.91 7.33 17.61
C ALA A 325 27.03 7.63 19.12
N ALA A 326 26.72 8.86 19.54
CA ALA A 326 26.70 9.23 20.95
C ALA A 326 25.56 8.54 21.71
N GLN A 327 24.38 8.40 21.09
CA GLN A 327 23.27 7.64 21.67
C GLN A 327 23.63 6.15 21.84
N VAL A 328 24.35 5.55 20.88
CA VAL A 328 24.84 4.16 20.97
C VAL A 328 25.83 4.00 22.13
N GLN A 329 26.77 4.93 22.31
CA GLN A 329 27.68 4.91 23.46
C GLN A 329 26.93 4.95 24.79
N ALA A 330 25.95 5.86 24.90
CA ALA A 330 25.10 5.98 26.08
C ALA A 330 24.29 4.70 26.33
N LEU A 331 23.75 4.07 25.27
CA LEU A 331 23.01 2.81 25.35
C LEU A 331 23.89 1.66 25.86
N ILE A 332 25.07 1.47 25.27
CA ILE A 332 26.00 0.41 25.68
C ILE A 332 26.37 0.58 27.15
N LYS A 333 26.69 1.81 27.57
CA LYS A 333 26.98 2.12 28.96
C LYS A 333 25.80 1.80 29.87
N ALA A 334 24.60 2.26 29.52
CA ALA A 334 23.40 2.03 30.33
C ALA A 334 23.08 0.53 30.49
N MET A 335 23.22 -0.27 29.43
CA MET A 335 22.99 -1.72 29.51
C MET A 335 24.05 -2.44 30.35
N LYS A 336 25.31 -2.02 30.29
CA LYS A 336 26.40 -2.59 31.13
C LYS A 336 26.25 -2.21 32.61
N ASP A 337 25.74 -1.01 32.89
CA ASP A 337 25.55 -0.51 34.26
C ASP A 337 24.25 -1.02 34.93
N ASP A 338 23.28 -1.51 34.14
CA ASP A 338 22.01 -2.03 34.67
C ASP A 338 22.13 -3.48 35.15
N LYS A 339 21.98 -3.68 36.47
CA LYS A 339 22.07 -4.99 37.14
C LYS A 339 20.99 -5.99 36.70
N LYS A 340 19.92 -5.55 36.04
CA LYS A 340 18.86 -6.43 35.52
C LYS A 340 19.17 -6.98 34.13
N VAL A 341 20.18 -6.43 33.46
CA VAL A 341 20.61 -6.86 32.13
C VAL A 341 21.82 -7.77 32.26
N HIS A 342 21.68 -9.03 31.85
CA HIS A 342 22.82 -9.92 31.67
C HIS A 342 23.44 -9.61 30.31
N PHE A 343 24.34 -8.61 30.30
CA PHE A 343 24.84 -8.00 29.07
C PHE A 343 25.39 -8.99 28.05
N GLU A 344 25.97 -10.12 28.45
CA GLU A 344 26.51 -11.13 27.53
C GLU A 344 25.48 -12.21 27.10
N GLN A 345 24.43 -12.44 27.89
CA GLN A 345 23.53 -13.59 27.75
C GLN A 345 22.13 -13.22 27.23
N ASP A 346 21.63 -12.05 27.59
CA ASP A 346 20.26 -11.63 27.24
C ASP A 346 20.16 -11.27 25.76
N TRP A 347 19.07 -11.64 25.08
CA TRP A 347 18.79 -11.13 23.74
C TRP A 347 18.21 -9.73 23.80
N LYS A 348 18.80 -8.80 23.05
CA LYS A 348 18.35 -7.41 22.94
C LYS A 348 17.73 -7.13 21.57
N LEU A 349 16.67 -6.34 21.57
CA LEU A 349 16.09 -5.74 20.37
C LEU A 349 16.30 -4.21 20.43
N VAL A 350 17.07 -3.67 19.49
CA VAL A 350 17.33 -2.23 19.38
C VAL A 350 16.57 -1.70 18.18
N THR A 351 15.76 -0.66 18.37
CA THR A 351 15.02 -0.01 17.27
C THR A 351 15.58 1.37 16.99
N LEU A 352 15.98 1.64 15.74
CA LEU A 352 16.61 2.88 15.30
C LEU A 352 15.78 3.55 14.21
N LEU A 353 15.44 4.82 14.43
CA LEU A 353 14.83 5.71 13.42
C LEU A 353 15.43 7.11 13.55
N VAL A 354 16.00 7.62 12.46
CA VAL A 354 16.58 8.97 12.37
C VAL A 354 16.53 9.43 10.90
N GLY A 355 16.81 10.71 10.65
CA GLY A 355 16.95 11.26 9.29
C GLY A 355 15.88 12.27 8.92
N ALA A 356 14.79 12.37 9.69
CA ALA A 356 13.77 13.38 9.45
C ALA A 356 14.34 14.80 9.59
N ARG A 357 15.16 15.02 10.64
CA ARG A 357 15.81 16.32 10.84
C ARG A 357 16.85 16.63 9.77
N ASP A 358 17.66 15.66 9.36
CA ASP A 358 18.62 15.77 8.25
C ASP A 358 17.92 16.24 6.95
N LEU A 359 16.75 15.68 6.62
CA LEU A 359 15.95 16.10 5.46
C LEU A 359 15.35 17.51 5.62
N CYS A 360 14.86 17.81 6.82
CA CYS A 360 14.27 19.11 7.14
C CYS A 360 15.24 20.29 7.06
N ASP A 361 16.54 20.02 7.26
CA ASP A 361 17.63 21.00 7.24
C ASP A 361 18.54 20.88 6.00
N TYR A 362 18.29 19.92 5.09
CA TYR A 362 19.16 19.62 3.94
C TYR A 362 19.55 20.86 3.13
N CYS A 363 18.58 21.73 2.85
CA CYS A 363 18.77 22.97 2.09
C CYS A 363 19.66 24.02 2.79
N MET A 364 19.91 23.87 4.09
CA MET A 364 20.78 24.74 4.87
C MET A 364 22.22 24.23 4.91
N ASP A 365 22.45 22.93 4.73
CA ASP A 365 23.78 22.31 4.77
C ASP A 365 23.92 21.12 3.80
N HIS A 366 23.87 21.42 2.51
CA HIS A 366 23.99 20.43 1.44
C HIS A 366 25.29 19.63 1.47
N ASN A 367 26.36 20.18 2.08
CA ASN A 367 27.69 19.55 2.09
C ASN A 367 27.79 18.47 3.18
N ASN A 368 27.20 18.71 4.35
CA ASN A 368 27.27 17.75 5.45
C ASN A 368 26.08 16.77 5.46
N LEU A 369 24.93 17.15 4.91
CA LEU A 369 23.71 16.33 4.90
C LEU A 369 23.53 15.54 3.59
N THR A 370 24.64 15.14 2.95
CA THR A 370 24.58 14.29 1.75
C THR A 370 24.09 12.88 2.07
N PRO A 371 23.50 12.13 1.12
CA PRO A 371 23.13 10.73 1.31
C PRO A 371 24.30 9.84 1.75
N LYS A 372 25.51 10.17 1.26
CA LYS A 372 26.74 9.50 1.65
C LYS A 372 27.05 9.70 3.13
N ASN A 373 27.07 10.95 3.61
CA ASN A 373 27.36 11.24 5.01
C ASN A 373 26.30 10.67 5.94
N TYR A 374 25.03 10.75 5.55
CA TYR A 374 23.92 10.10 6.28
C TYR A 374 24.19 8.59 6.44
N SER A 375 24.54 7.90 5.35
CA SER A 375 24.88 6.48 5.36
C SER A 375 26.14 6.17 6.20
N GLU A 376 27.18 6.99 6.11
CA GLU A 376 28.42 6.83 6.89
C GLU A 376 28.19 7.01 8.40
N ASN A 377 27.32 7.95 8.80
CA ASN A 377 26.95 8.15 10.20
C ASN A 377 26.13 6.97 10.76
N LEU A 378 25.21 6.41 9.96
CA LEU A 378 24.51 5.17 10.32
C LEU A 378 25.48 4.00 10.42
N MET A 379 26.40 3.86 9.47
CA MET A 379 27.43 2.81 9.46
C MET A 379 28.28 2.89 10.73
N LEU A 380 28.75 4.07 11.12
CA LEU A 380 29.52 4.27 12.36
C LEU A 380 28.76 3.75 13.58
N SER A 381 27.48 4.09 13.68
CA SER A 381 26.62 3.69 14.80
C SER A 381 26.37 2.18 14.84
N LEU A 382 26.08 1.57 13.68
CA LEU A 382 25.87 0.13 13.56
C LEU A 382 27.15 -0.67 13.78
N ASP A 383 28.31 -0.15 13.35
CA ASP A 383 29.62 -0.77 13.59
C ASP A 383 29.96 -0.83 15.07
N MET A 384 29.60 0.20 15.84
CA MET A 384 29.76 0.18 17.30
C MET A 384 28.91 -0.89 17.97
N LEU A 385 27.64 -1.03 17.59
CA LEU A 385 26.77 -2.11 18.07
C LEU A 385 27.34 -3.48 17.66
N TYR A 386 27.78 -3.64 16.41
CA TYR A 386 28.38 -4.87 15.88
C TYR A 386 29.69 -5.24 16.58
N LYS A 387 30.43 -4.26 17.09
CA LYS A 387 31.68 -4.52 17.81
C LYS A 387 31.48 -4.84 19.28
N GLU A 388 30.53 -4.18 19.94
CA GLU A 388 30.46 -4.15 21.40
C GLU A 388 29.26 -4.88 22.02
N VAL A 389 28.19 -5.12 21.26
CA VAL A 389 26.95 -5.68 21.82
C VAL A 389 26.79 -7.14 21.38
N PRO A 390 26.78 -8.09 22.32
CA PRO A 390 26.46 -9.49 22.05
C PRO A 390 24.94 -9.71 22.00
N ARG A 391 24.50 -10.72 21.24
CA ARG A 391 23.11 -11.18 21.18
C ARG A 391 22.10 -10.06 20.91
N VAL A 392 22.22 -9.40 19.78
CA VAL A 392 21.37 -8.25 19.43
C VAL A 392 20.78 -8.34 18.03
N MET A 393 19.49 -8.05 17.94
CA MET A 393 18.83 -7.73 16.68
C MET A 393 18.60 -6.22 16.63
N VAL A 394 19.00 -5.59 15.52
CA VAL A 394 18.78 -4.16 15.30
C VAL A 394 17.75 -3.97 14.19
N ASN A 395 16.62 -3.33 14.52
CA ASN A 395 15.67 -2.82 13.55
C ASN A 395 16.12 -1.43 13.10
N VAL A 396 16.33 -1.23 11.80
CA VAL A 396 16.57 0.09 11.21
C VAL A 396 15.33 0.45 10.40
N ILE A 397 14.60 1.48 10.83
CA ILE A 397 13.43 1.96 10.12
C ILE A 397 13.90 2.99 9.10
N GLU A 398 13.42 2.88 7.88
CA GLU A 398 13.73 3.86 6.85
C GLU A 398 13.08 5.20 7.16
N VAL A 399 13.78 6.27 6.81
CA VAL A 399 13.21 7.61 6.90
C VAL A 399 11.92 7.67 6.08
N LEU A 400 10.88 8.24 6.69
CA LEU A 400 9.56 8.44 6.09
C LEU A 400 9.66 9.13 4.72
N GLU A 401 8.84 8.74 3.74
CA GLU A 401 8.56 9.65 2.61
C GLU A 401 7.83 10.88 3.15
N MET A 402 8.53 12.02 3.21
CA MET A 402 8.03 13.20 3.91
C MET A 402 7.12 14.06 3.05
N ASN A 403 7.14 13.93 1.72
CA ASN A 403 6.35 14.75 0.80
C ASN A 403 4.83 14.83 1.14
N PRO A 404 4.15 13.73 1.53
CA PRO A 404 2.77 13.77 2.01
C PRO A 404 2.52 14.77 3.16
N LEU A 405 3.49 15.08 4.02
CA LEU A 405 3.33 16.04 5.11
C LEU A 405 2.94 17.43 4.62
N ARG A 406 3.26 17.80 3.38
CA ARG A 406 2.84 19.07 2.76
C ARG A 406 1.31 19.21 2.66
N SER A 407 0.58 18.10 2.68
CA SER A 407 -0.89 18.07 2.70
C SER A 407 -1.49 18.29 4.09
N VAL A 408 -0.70 18.12 5.16
CA VAL A 408 -1.12 18.31 6.55
C VAL A 408 -1.16 19.81 6.86
N ARG A 409 -2.24 20.48 6.45
CA ARG A 409 -2.43 21.91 6.68
C ARG A 409 -3.70 22.15 7.48
N LYS A 410 -3.61 23.09 8.42
CA LYS A 410 -4.75 23.65 9.16
C LYS A 410 -4.72 25.15 8.98
N ASN A 411 -5.86 25.79 8.73
CA ASN A 411 -5.99 27.25 8.66
C ASN A 411 -5.89 27.88 10.06
N ASP A 412 -4.76 27.67 10.73
CA ASP A 412 -4.46 28.09 12.10
C ASP A 412 -3.00 28.58 12.14
N LEU A 413 -2.73 29.63 12.91
CA LEU A 413 -1.41 30.27 13.01
C LEU A 413 -0.36 29.30 13.54
N VAL A 414 -0.74 28.44 14.49
CA VAL A 414 0.14 27.48 15.16
C VAL A 414 0.68 26.46 14.16
N CYS A 415 -0.20 25.75 13.44
CA CYS A 415 0.22 24.76 12.46
C CYS A 415 0.99 25.39 11.30
N ASN A 416 0.56 26.52 10.76
CA ASN A 416 1.26 27.12 9.61
C ASN A 416 2.67 27.64 9.97
N LEU A 417 2.87 28.20 11.17
CA LEU A 417 4.15 28.76 11.57
C LEU A 417 5.11 27.70 12.12
N ILE A 418 4.66 26.86 13.05
CA ILE A 418 5.53 25.89 13.73
C ILE A 418 6.01 24.82 12.74
N GLN A 419 5.10 24.26 11.94
CA GLN A 419 5.41 23.21 10.98
C GLN A 419 6.48 23.69 9.97
N ARG A 420 6.30 24.88 9.38
CA ARG A 420 7.25 25.46 8.41
C ARG A 420 8.62 25.77 9.00
N ASN A 421 8.70 26.14 10.27
CA ASN A 421 9.97 26.34 10.96
C ASN A 421 10.63 25.01 11.39
N ALA A 422 9.83 23.99 11.67
CA ALA A 422 10.34 22.67 12.03
C ALA A 422 10.98 21.94 10.83
N CYS A 423 10.43 22.13 9.62
CA CYS A 423 10.91 21.49 8.39
C CYS A 423 10.94 22.42 7.17
N PRO A 424 11.80 23.46 7.20
CA PRO A 424 11.78 24.52 6.19
C PRO A 424 12.08 24.03 4.78
N CYS A 425 13.01 23.09 4.62
CA CYS A 425 13.44 22.62 3.30
C CYS A 425 12.36 21.83 2.55
N LEU A 426 11.41 21.23 3.27
CA LEU A 426 10.31 20.47 2.67
C LEU A 426 9.05 21.31 2.49
N LEU A 427 8.73 22.16 3.48
CA LEU A 427 7.42 22.80 3.61
C LEU A 427 7.35 24.22 3.04
N ASN A 428 8.49 24.92 2.93
CA ASN A 428 8.53 26.27 2.38
C ASN A 428 8.58 26.32 0.85
N PRO A 429 9.28 25.41 0.14
CA PRO A 429 9.34 25.47 -1.32
C PRO A 429 7.96 25.34 -1.98
N GLU A 430 7.77 26.07 -3.09
CA GLU A 430 6.55 25.99 -3.89
C GLU A 430 6.37 24.61 -4.54
N GLU A 431 5.13 24.31 -4.96
CA GLU A 431 4.87 23.07 -5.66
C GLU A 431 5.61 23.05 -7.00
N ASN A 432 6.23 21.92 -7.35
CA ASN A 432 7.08 21.73 -8.54
C ASN A 432 8.37 22.57 -8.59
N SER A 433 8.83 23.14 -7.47
CA SER A 433 10.10 23.87 -7.45
C SER A 433 11.31 22.92 -7.57
N PRO A 434 12.47 23.38 -8.08
CA PRO A 434 13.70 22.60 -8.09
C PRO A 434 14.13 22.18 -6.68
N GLU A 435 13.96 23.04 -5.68
CA GLU A 435 14.30 22.78 -4.29
C GLU A 435 13.46 21.63 -3.72
N LEU A 436 12.15 21.62 -3.97
CA LEU A 436 11.28 20.52 -3.55
C LEU A 436 11.64 19.22 -4.26
N THR A 437 11.91 19.29 -5.56
CA THR A 437 12.32 18.13 -6.37
C THR A 437 13.61 17.52 -5.82
N GLU A 438 14.55 18.37 -5.42
CA GLU A 438 15.81 17.93 -4.83
C GLU A 438 15.61 17.28 -3.46
N VAL A 439 14.85 17.89 -2.55
CA VAL A 439 14.59 17.29 -1.22
C VAL A 439 13.87 15.94 -1.35
N ARG A 440 12.92 15.80 -2.28
CA ARG A 440 12.27 14.51 -2.58
C ARG A 440 13.27 13.45 -3.06
N ARG A 441 14.20 13.85 -3.94
CA ARG A 441 15.28 12.98 -4.42
C ARG A 441 16.22 12.56 -3.28
N ILE A 442 16.59 13.48 -2.39
CA ILE A 442 17.45 13.20 -1.24
C ILE A 442 16.76 12.25 -0.24
N ASN A 443 15.47 12.43 0.01
CA ASN A 443 14.67 11.51 0.83
C ASN A 443 14.72 10.08 0.29
N GLN A 444 14.52 9.89 -1.02
CA GLN A 444 14.63 8.58 -1.67
C GLN A 444 16.06 8.02 -1.59
N LEU A 445 17.08 8.86 -1.76
CA LEU A 445 18.47 8.43 -1.64
C LEU A 445 18.83 8.00 -0.23
N TYR A 446 18.32 8.66 0.81
CA TYR A 446 18.52 8.21 2.19
C TYR A 446 17.93 6.81 2.42
N GLN A 447 16.73 6.55 1.89
CA GLN A 447 16.11 5.22 1.94
C GLN A 447 16.97 4.18 1.20
N ILE A 448 17.39 4.48 -0.03
CA ILE A 448 18.25 3.60 -0.85
C ILE A 448 19.59 3.31 -0.16
N GLU A 449 20.27 4.33 0.37
CA GLU A 449 21.56 4.16 1.05
C GLU A 449 21.43 3.39 2.36
N THR A 450 20.32 3.55 3.09
CA THR A 450 20.00 2.72 4.27
C THR A 450 19.88 1.24 3.87
N GLU A 451 19.11 0.95 2.83
CA GLU A 451 18.93 -0.42 2.35
C GLU A 451 20.25 -1.02 1.82
N ARG A 452 21.04 -0.25 1.08
CA ARG A 452 22.37 -0.67 0.59
C ARG A 452 23.34 -0.99 1.73
N LEU A 453 23.42 -0.12 2.75
CA LEU A 453 24.28 -0.32 3.91
C LEU A 453 23.96 -1.64 4.62
N VAL A 454 22.68 -1.89 4.91
CA VAL A 454 22.26 -3.08 5.67
C VAL A 454 22.33 -4.35 4.82
N SER A 455 21.96 -4.29 3.54
CA SER A 455 21.98 -5.47 2.66
C SER A 455 23.38 -5.89 2.20
N GLY A 456 24.37 -4.99 2.29
CA GLY A 456 25.75 -5.17 1.82
C GLY A 456 26.59 -6.24 2.54
N GLY A 457 26.02 -6.94 3.53
CA GLY A 457 26.63 -8.10 4.19
C GLY A 457 27.68 -7.77 5.25
N ARG A 458 27.89 -6.49 5.55
CA ARG A 458 28.84 -6.00 6.57
C ARG A 458 28.62 -6.63 7.96
N TYR A 459 27.37 -6.97 8.27
CA TYR A 459 26.93 -7.45 9.58
C TYR A 459 26.61 -8.96 9.59
N ASP A 460 26.95 -9.71 8.54
CA ASP A 460 26.62 -11.13 8.40
C ASP A 460 27.66 -12.07 9.06
N GLY A 461 28.73 -11.53 9.66
CA GLY A 461 29.85 -12.31 10.20
C GLY A 461 29.65 -12.89 11.61
N ARG A 462 28.50 -12.65 12.25
CA ARG A 462 28.20 -13.09 13.62
C ARG A 462 26.82 -13.75 13.68
N GLU A 463 26.75 -14.93 14.29
CA GLU A 463 25.48 -15.62 14.54
C GLU A 463 24.60 -14.90 15.57
N ASP A 464 25.20 -14.08 16.45
CA ASP A 464 24.51 -13.41 17.53
C ASP A 464 24.22 -11.93 17.26
N PHE A 465 24.35 -11.50 16.00
CA PHE A 465 24.09 -10.12 15.59
C PHE A 465 23.38 -10.07 14.24
N THR A 466 22.39 -9.19 14.09
CA THR A 466 21.84 -8.86 12.77
C THR A 466 21.28 -7.45 12.74
N VAL A 467 21.27 -6.85 11.55
CA VAL A 467 20.56 -5.60 11.25
C VAL A 467 19.50 -5.91 10.21
N VAL A 468 18.27 -5.47 10.44
CA VAL A 468 17.13 -5.69 9.53
C VAL A 468 16.46 -4.35 9.26
N VAL A 469 16.34 -4.01 7.98
CA VAL A 469 15.57 -2.85 7.54
C VAL A 469 14.08 -3.15 7.66
N GLN A 470 13.33 -2.19 8.21
CA GLN A 470 11.88 -2.24 8.31
C GLN A 470 11.26 -1.09 7.48
N PRO A 471 10.95 -1.30 6.19
CA PRO A 471 10.66 -0.21 5.24
C PRO A 471 9.20 0.25 5.25
N TYR A 472 8.41 -0.03 6.28
CA TYR A 472 6.97 0.30 6.32
C TYR A 472 6.66 1.81 6.29
N LEU A 473 7.67 2.70 6.32
CA LEU A 473 7.52 4.14 6.14
C LEU A 473 7.99 4.65 4.76
N ARG A 474 8.48 3.76 3.88
CA ARG A 474 9.04 4.11 2.57
C ARG A 474 8.04 4.81 1.67
N ASN A 475 6.80 4.30 1.61
CA ASN A 475 5.68 4.86 0.84
C ASN A 475 4.58 5.33 1.81
N ALA A 476 4.91 6.30 2.66
CA ALA A 476 3.96 6.83 3.62
C ALA A 476 2.89 7.69 2.96
N PHE A 477 1.73 7.83 3.62
CA PHE A 477 0.68 8.73 3.21
C PHE A 477 -0.01 9.33 4.43
N VAL A 478 -0.69 10.45 4.21
CA VAL A 478 -1.50 11.13 5.22
C VAL A 478 -2.94 10.62 5.09
N PRO A 479 -3.55 10.07 6.15
CA PRO A 479 -4.96 9.70 6.12
C PRO A 479 -5.84 10.93 5.89
N PHE A 480 -6.97 10.78 5.21
CA PHE A 480 -7.89 11.88 4.93
C PHE A 480 -9.24 11.69 5.65
N ILE A 481 -9.82 12.79 6.12
CA ILE A 481 -11.21 12.91 6.58
C ILE A 481 -12.06 13.55 5.48
N GLY A 482 -12.68 12.73 4.63
CA GLY A 482 -13.43 13.24 3.48
C GLY A 482 -12.51 13.81 2.38
N ILE A 483 -13.07 14.66 1.51
CA ILE A 483 -12.37 15.14 0.30
C ILE A 483 -11.15 15.98 0.66
N GLY A 484 -9.95 15.42 0.42
CA GLY A 484 -8.68 16.14 0.40
C GLY A 484 -8.27 16.82 1.73
N LYS A 485 -8.98 16.56 2.82
CA LYS A 485 -8.67 17.11 4.15
C LYS A 485 -7.89 16.08 4.96
N PRO A 486 -6.66 16.38 5.39
CA PRO A 486 -5.88 15.44 6.20
C PRO A 486 -6.60 15.16 7.54
N ASP A 487 -6.60 13.90 7.98
CA ASP A 487 -7.04 13.52 9.32
C ASP A 487 -6.00 14.01 10.34
N LEU A 488 -6.22 15.22 10.83
CA LEU A 488 -5.34 15.86 11.80
C LEU A 488 -5.27 15.12 13.14
N SER A 489 -6.15 14.14 13.40
CA SER A 489 -6.08 13.34 14.64
C SER A 489 -4.88 12.38 14.67
N PHE A 490 -4.17 12.19 13.55
CA PHE A 490 -2.88 11.50 13.52
C PHE A 490 -1.70 12.38 13.93
N PHE A 491 -1.88 13.70 14.00
CA PHE A 491 -0.82 14.66 14.29
C PHE A 491 -1.02 15.31 15.66
N SER A 492 0.07 15.81 16.23
CA SER A 492 0.06 16.67 17.40
C SER A 492 -0.46 18.07 17.05
N VAL A 493 -0.53 18.94 18.04
CA VAL A 493 -1.07 20.30 17.93
C VAL A 493 -0.27 21.21 16.99
N ASP A 494 0.93 20.81 16.59
CA ASP A 494 1.77 21.53 15.63
C ASP A 494 1.59 21.07 14.17
N CYS A 495 0.72 20.08 13.93
CA CYS A 495 0.53 19.46 12.62
C CYS A 495 1.83 18.87 12.00
N PHE A 496 2.84 18.57 12.84
CA PHE A 496 4.14 18.05 12.40
C PHE A 496 4.51 16.78 13.15
N HIS A 497 4.64 16.86 14.48
CA HIS A 497 4.83 15.67 15.30
C HIS A 497 3.60 14.79 15.24
N ILE A 498 3.78 13.48 15.40
CA ILE A 498 2.69 12.52 15.34
C ILE A 498 2.04 12.33 16.71
N SER A 499 0.75 12.01 16.71
CA SER A 499 -0.05 11.76 17.92
C SER A 499 0.15 10.35 18.48
N GLU A 500 -0.39 10.09 19.68
CA GLU A 500 -0.50 8.75 20.27
C GLU A 500 -1.21 7.75 19.33
N ARG A 501 -2.19 8.21 18.56
CA ARG A 501 -2.87 7.40 17.54
C ARG A 501 -1.90 6.90 16.47
N ALA A 502 -1.10 7.80 15.91
CA ALA A 502 -0.12 7.47 14.89
C ALA A 502 1.02 6.59 15.44
N HIS A 503 1.45 6.83 16.68
CA HIS A 503 2.40 5.95 17.36
C HIS A 503 1.86 4.51 17.49
N ALA A 504 0.59 4.33 17.83
CA ALA A 504 -0.03 3.01 17.89
C ALA A 504 0.03 2.28 16.53
N GLU A 505 -0.36 2.96 15.44
CA GLU A 505 -0.30 2.37 14.09
C GLU A 505 1.15 2.08 13.64
N MET A 506 2.12 2.93 13.98
CA MET A 506 3.54 2.66 13.72
C MET A 506 4.07 1.44 14.47
N ALA A 507 3.61 1.20 15.70
CA ALA A 507 3.99 0.04 16.48
C ALA A 507 3.46 -1.26 15.87
N ILE A 508 2.20 -1.26 15.41
CA ILE A 508 1.59 -2.40 14.69
C ILE A 508 2.36 -2.67 13.40
N ALA A 509 2.65 -1.63 12.62
CA ALA A 509 3.38 -1.77 11.37
C ALA A 509 4.80 -2.33 11.58
N LEU A 510 5.55 -1.82 12.57
CA LEU A 510 6.86 -2.38 12.91
C LEU A 510 6.77 -3.86 13.28
N TRP A 511 5.84 -4.21 14.17
CA TRP A 511 5.65 -5.60 14.59
C TRP A 511 5.33 -6.51 13.41
N ASN A 512 4.37 -6.14 12.58
CA ASN A 512 3.98 -6.94 11.42
C ASN A 512 5.15 -7.07 10.43
N ASN A 513 5.93 -6.01 10.23
CA ASN A 513 7.09 -6.02 9.34
C ASN A 513 8.22 -6.93 9.85
N MET A 514 8.40 -7.05 11.17
CA MET A 514 9.31 -8.03 11.77
C MET A 514 8.89 -9.49 11.50
N LEU A 515 7.60 -9.73 11.23
CA LEU A 515 7.03 -11.03 10.88
C LEU A 515 6.92 -11.26 9.37
N GLU A 516 7.55 -10.43 8.55
CA GLU A 516 7.60 -10.59 7.09
C GLU A 516 9.03 -10.94 6.62
N PRO A 517 9.19 -11.90 5.70
CA PRO A 517 10.49 -12.24 5.13
C PRO A 517 11.20 -11.01 4.53
N VAL A 518 12.51 -10.92 4.75
CA VAL A 518 13.36 -9.90 4.10
C VAL A 518 13.24 -10.04 2.58
N GLY A 519 12.98 -8.93 1.89
CA GLY A 519 12.66 -8.88 0.46
C GLY A 519 11.17 -8.99 0.12
N MET A 520 10.32 -9.34 1.10
CA MET A 520 8.84 -9.37 0.97
C MET A 520 8.14 -8.49 2.02
N LYS A 521 8.91 -7.62 2.69
CA LYS A 521 8.41 -6.70 3.70
C LYS A 521 7.48 -5.66 3.08
N GLN A 522 6.40 -5.35 3.77
CA GLN A 522 5.52 -4.23 3.44
C GLN A 522 6.31 -2.90 3.52
N VAL A 523 6.10 -2.04 2.53
CA VAL A 523 6.83 -0.78 2.35
C VAL A 523 5.98 0.47 2.67
N TYR A 524 4.83 0.28 3.32
CA TYR A 524 3.89 1.34 3.68
C TYR A 524 3.21 1.05 5.02
N ASN A 525 2.64 2.07 5.65
CA ASN A 525 1.89 1.95 6.90
C ASN A 525 0.40 2.23 6.66
N ASN A 526 -0.47 1.32 7.09
CA ASN A 526 -1.92 1.54 7.04
C ASN A 526 -2.37 2.26 8.32
N PHE A 527 -2.56 3.58 8.25
CA PHE A 527 -3.07 4.41 9.35
C PHE A 527 -4.61 4.40 9.47
N THR A 528 -5.26 3.25 9.35
CA THR A 528 -6.71 3.08 9.65
C THR A 528 -6.87 2.58 11.08
N TYR A 529 -7.83 3.04 11.89
CA TYR A 529 -7.97 2.44 13.22
C TYR A 529 -8.67 1.08 13.12
N ASP A 530 -7.97 0.00 13.50
CA ASP A 530 -8.54 -1.33 13.68
C ASP A 530 -7.74 -2.07 14.76
N ARG A 531 -8.45 -2.53 15.80
CA ARG A 531 -7.85 -3.20 16.96
C ARG A 531 -7.27 -4.57 16.61
N THR A 532 -7.67 -5.19 15.50
CA THR A 532 -7.35 -6.58 15.16
C THR A 532 -6.13 -6.77 14.24
N LYS A 533 -5.45 -5.69 13.86
CA LYS A 533 -4.36 -5.69 12.87
C LYS A 533 -3.07 -6.41 13.25
N ILE A 534 -2.90 -6.83 14.50
CA ILE A 534 -1.65 -7.45 14.95
C ILE A 534 -1.55 -8.85 14.36
N ASN A 535 -0.52 -9.09 13.55
CA ASN A 535 -0.22 -10.40 13.00
C ASN A 535 0.41 -11.31 14.05
N CYS A 536 0.21 -12.61 13.88
CA CYS A 536 0.76 -13.64 14.75
C CYS A 536 1.86 -14.44 14.04
N PRO A 537 2.95 -14.80 14.73
CA PRO A 537 3.90 -15.79 14.22
C PRO A 537 3.17 -17.11 13.92
N SER A 538 3.54 -17.80 12.84
CA SER A 538 2.98 -19.11 12.51
C SER A 538 3.80 -20.24 13.17
N GLU A 539 3.22 -21.43 13.28
CA GLU A 539 3.95 -22.60 13.82
C GLU A 539 5.11 -23.01 12.92
N ASP A 540 4.94 -22.89 11.60
CA ASP A 540 5.97 -23.21 10.61
C ASP A 540 7.11 -22.18 10.59
N GLN A 541 6.81 -20.93 10.92
CA GLN A 541 7.77 -19.80 10.91
C GLN A 541 7.63 -19.00 12.22
N PRO A 542 8.06 -19.58 13.36
CA PRO A 542 7.87 -18.98 14.68
C PRO A 542 8.92 -17.91 15.02
N PHE A 543 9.84 -17.64 14.10
CA PHE A 543 10.99 -16.76 14.30
C PHE A 543 10.72 -15.37 13.73
N ILE A 544 11.39 -14.38 14.32
CA ILE A 544 11.47 -13.03 13.72
C ILE A 544 12.36 -13.12 12.48
N PHE A 545 11.91 -12.49 11.38
CA PHE A 545 12.63 -12.60 10.12
C PHE A 545 13.91 -11.77 10.09
N THR A 546 14.94 -12.41 9.58
CA THR A 546 16.28 -11.91 9.31
C THR A 546 16.65 -12.30 7.88
N LYS A 547 17.74 -11.77 7.34
CA LYS A 547 18.20 -12.13 5.99
C LYS A 547 18.38 -13.65 5.81
N VAL A 548 18.91 -14.33 6.82
CA VAL A 548 19.26 -15.76 6.76
C VAL A 548 18.03 -16.67 6.77
N ASN A 549 17.07 -16.43 7.68
CA ASN A 549 15.88 -17.27 7.80
C ASN A 549 14.73 -16.88 6.84
N SER A 550 14.93 -15.87 5.98
CA SER A 550 13.98 -15.48 4.95
C SER A 550 14.15 -16.24 3.63
N LEU A 551 15.27 -16.95 3.46
CA LEU A 551 15.53 -17.77 2.27
C LEU A 551 14.76 -19.09 2.40
N LEU A 552 13.90 -19.40 1.43
CA LEU A 552 13.13 -20.64 1.39
C LEU A 552 14.06 -21.86 1.59
N SER A 553 13.80 -22.65 2.63
CA SER A 553 14.41 -23.98 2.72
C SER A 553 13.95 -24.81 1.51
N PRO A 554 14.85 -25.52 0.80
CA PRO A 554 14.42 -26.49 -0.20
C PRO A 554 13.47 -27.49 0.45
N PRO A 555 12.44 -28.00 -0.26
CA PRO A 555 11.58 -29.03 0.28
C PRO A 555 12.43 -30.23 0.71
N VAL A 556 12.32 -30.62 1.98
CA VAL A 556 12.90 -31.87 2.47
C VAL A 556 12.10 -32.99 1.82
N THR A 557 12.62 -33.54 0.73
CA THR A 557 12.07 -34.76 0.13
C THR A 557 12.34 -35.90 1.11
N THR A 558 11.32 -36.31 1.87
CA THR A 558 11.31 -37.58 2.61
C THR A 558 11.54 -38.72 1.63
N THR A 559 12.75 -39.25 1.61
CA THR A 559 13.11 -40.44 0.82
C THR A 559 12.50 -41.67 1.48
N THR A 560 11.43 -42.19 0.86
CA THR A 560 10.99 -43.58 1.08
C THR A 560 11.59 -44.42 -0.04
N PRO A 561 12.26 -45.55 0.22
CA PRO A 561 12.93 -46.33 -0.83
C PRO A 561 11.95 -47.29 -1.52
N VAL A 562 11.87 -47.22 -2.85
CA VAL A 562 11.18 -48.22 -3.70
C VAL A 562 12.11 -48.58 -4.88
N PRO A 563 12.10 -49.84 -5.36
CA PRO A 563 13.27 -50.50 -5.92
C PRO A 563 13.65 -50.15 -7.36
N VAL A 564 14.92 -50.44 -7.62
CA VAL A 564 15.71 -50.36 -8.85
C VAL A 564 15.03 -51.01 -10.06
N THR A 565 14.98 -50.27 -11.16
CA THR A 565 14.99 -50.82 -12.53
C THR A 565 15.99 -50.05 -13.39
N ASN A 566 16.75 -50.82 -14.17
CA ASN A 566 18.02 -50.45 -14.77
C ASN A 566 17.90 -49.56 -16.02
N THR A 567 18.82 -48.58 -16.05
CA THR A 567 19.61 -48.05 -17.18
C THR A 567 18.94 -47.78 -18.54
N THR A 568 18.96 -46.49 -18.90
CA THR A 568 19.49 -46.02 -20.19
C THR A 568 20.18 -44.66 -20.02
N THR A 569 21.32 -44.52 -20.66
CA THR A 569 22.27 -43.39 -20.70
C THR A 569 21.66 -42.05 -21.12
N PRO A 570 22.04 -40.90 -20.52
CA PRO A 570 21.71 -39.59 -21.06
C PRO A 570 22.76 -39.12 -22.07
N SER A 571 22.31 -38.80 -23.28
CA SER A 571 23.03 -37.95 -24.24
C SER A 571 23.05 -36.49 -23.78
N PRO A 572 24.01 -35.66 -24.24
CA PRO A 572 24.21 -34.32 -23.72
C PRO A 572 23.12 -33.36 -24.24
N VAL A 573 22.49 -32.64 -23.32
CA VAL A 573 21.61 -31.51 -23.61
C VAL A 573 22.47 -30.39 -24.20
N PRO A 574 22.11 -29.80 -25.36
CA PRO A 574 22.80 -28.63 -25.88
C PRO A 574 22.45 -27.41 -25.03
N LEU A 575 23.48 -26.66 -24.63
CA LEU A 575 23.36 -25.31 -24.10
C LEU A 575 22.63 -24.43 -25.13
N CYS A 576 21.43 -23.96 -24.79
CA CYS A 576 20.80 -22.88 -25.53
C CYS A 576 21.49 -21.57 -25.17
N ASP A 577 22.46 -21.19 -25.99
CA ASP A 577 22.94 -19.82 -26.10
C ASP A 577 22.02 -19.06 -27.08
N SER A 578 21.38 -17.99 -26.61
CA SER A 578 20.82 -16.95 -27.50
C SER A 578 20.48 -15.69 -26.70
N SER A 579 21.49 -15.01 -26.18
CA SER A 579 21.35 -13.57 -25.97
C SER A 579 21.23 -12.93 -27.35
N ILE A 580 20.04 -12.46 -27.71
CA ILE A 580 19.89 -11.59 -28.88
C ILE A 580 20.79 -10.37 -28.65
N PRO A 581 21.78 -10.10 -29.50
CA PRO A 581 22.67 -8.97 -29.31
C PRO A 581 21.87 -7.67 -29.26
N VAL A 582 22.21 -6.79 -28.30
CA VAL A 582 21.54 -5.50 -28.04
C VAL A 582 21.40 -4.62 -29.29
N TRP A 583 22.19 -4.85 -30.34
CA TRP A 583 22.08 -4.14 -31.61
C TRP A 583 20.87 -4.54 -32.46
N VAL A 584 20.29 -5.74 -32.31
CA VAL A 584 19.16 -6.22 -33.14
C VAL A 584 17.89 -5.40 -32.89
N PRO A 585 17.45 -5.14 -31.64
CA PRO A 585 16.31 -4.25 -31.38
C PRO A 585 16.56 -2.81 -31.85
N VAL A 586 17.80 -2.32 -31.74
CA VAL A 586 18.18 -0.97 -32.18
C VAL A 586 18.09 -0.83 -33.70
N LEU A 587 18.57 -1.82 -34.44
CA LEU A 587 18.48 -1.85 -35.91
C LEU A 587 17.02 -1.93 -36.38
N LEU A 588 16.19 -2.74 -35.71
CA LEU A 588 14.75 -2.81 -36.00
C LEU A 588 14.03 -1.48 -35.71
N GLY A 589 14.38 -0.81 -34.61
CA GLY A 589 13.85 0.50 -34.24
C GLY A 589 14.20 1.59 -35.25
N VAL A 590 15.48 1.67 -35.66
CA VAL A 590 15.94 2.66 -36.66
C VAL A 590 15.31 2.39 -38.02
N THR A 591 15.23 1.12 -38.45
CA THR A 591 14.62 0.76 -39.73
C THR A 591 13.11 1.08 -39.74
N GLY A 592 12.42 0.81 -38.63
CA GLY A 592 11.00 1.17 -38.47
C GLY A 592 10.76 2.69 -38.52
N LEU A 593 11.66 3.48 -37.94
CA LEU A 593 11.57 4.93 -37.94
C LEU A 593 11.77 5.52 -39.35
N LEU A 594 12.73 4.98 -40.11
CA LEU A 594 12.99 5.38 -41.50
C LEU A 594 11.83 5.01 -42.43
N ILE A 595 11.22 3.83 -42.26
CA ILE A 595 10.02 3.42 -43.00
C ILE A 595 8.85 4.34 -42.66
N GLY A 596 8.65 4.65 -41.37
CA GLY A 596 7.61 5.58 -40.90
C GLY A 596 7.74 6.97 -41.51
N TRP A 597 8.96 7.52 -41.56
CA TRP A 597 9.25 8.79 -42.24
C TRP A 597 9.00 8.73 -43.74
N GLY A 598 9.41 7.65 -44.41
CA GLY A 598 9.17 7.45 -45.84
C GLY A 598 7.67 7.44 -46.18
N ILE A 599 6.86 6.69 -45.42
CA ILE A 599 5.40 6.63 -45.61
C ILE A 599 4.75 7.99 -45.35
N THR A 600 5.16 8.67 -44.28
CA THR A 600 4.61 9.99 -43.92
C THR A 600 4.92 11.03 -45.00
N TRP A 601 6.15 11.02 -45.53
CA TRP A 601 6.56 11.90 -46.62
C TRP A 601 5.81 11.61 -47.92
N LEU A 602 5.58 10.32 -48.25
CA LEU A 602 4.76 9.92 -49.41
C LEU A 602 3.31 10.40 -49.29
N LEU A 603 2.70 10.23 -48.12
CA LEU A 603 1.33 10.69 -47.87
C LEU A 603 1.21 12.22 -47.96
N MET A 604 2.18 12.94 -47.40
CA MET A 604 2.24 14.40 -47.47
C MET A 604 2.43 14.88 -48.92
N SER A 605 3.35 14.26 -49.67
CA SER A 605 3.61 14.60 -51.07
C SER A 605 2.42 14.28 -51.99
N CYS A 606 1.74 13.15 -51.78
CA CYS A 606 0.50 12.80 -52.48
C CYS A 606 -0.62 13.81 -52.19
N ARG A 607 -0.74 14.25 -50.93
CA ARG A 607 -1.73 15.26 -50.51
C ARG A 607 -1.43 16.62 -51.12
N GLU A 608 -0.17 17.02 -51.18
CA GLU A 608 0.26 18.27 -51.83
C GLU A 608 0.01 18.24 -53.34
N ARG A 609 0.32 17.13 -54.03
CA ARG A 609 0.02 16.95 -55.46
C ARG A 609 -1.49 16.97 -55.73
N ARG A 610 -2.32 16.39 -54.86
CA ARG A 610 -3.79 16.47 -54.95
C ARG A 610 -4.30 17.90 -54.77
N ASN A 611 -3.72 18.66 -53.84
CA ASN A 611 -4.09 20.06 -53.62
C ASN A 611 -3.67 20.95 -54.81
N LYS A 612 -2.48 20.74 -55.40
CA LYS A 612 -2.04 21.46 -56.61
C LYS A 612 -2.92 21.15 -57.83
N ARG A 613 -3.38 19.90 -58.01
CA ARG A 613 -4.37 19.55 -59.06
C ARG A 613 -5.72 20.25 -58.85
N LYS A 614 -6.22 20.32 -57.62
CA LYS A 614 -7.47 21.03 -57.29
C LYS A 614 -7.38 22.56 -57.49
N MET A 615 -6.20 23.16 -57.30
CA MET A 615 -6.01 24.59 -57.61
C MET A 615 -5.93 24.84 -59.13
N GLY A 616 -5.29 23.95 -59.90
CA GLY A 616 -5.24 24.05 -61.36
C GLY A 616 -6.61 23.88 -62.03
N GLU A 617 -7.48 23.00 -61.52
CA GLU A 617 -8.85 22.83 -62.04
C GLU A 617 -9.72 24.08 -61.78
N LYS A 618 -9.58 24.73 -60.62
CA LYS A 618 -10.29 25.99 -60.30
C LYS A 618 -9.83 27.20 -61.12
N GLU A 619 -8.57 27.21 -61.55
CA GLU A 619 -8.01 28.29 -62.37
C GLU A 619 -8.41 28.17 -63.86
N VAL A 620 -8.71 26.96 -64.32
CA VAL A 620 -9.26 26.69 -65.66
C VAL A 620 -10.78 26.97 -65.70
N GLU A 621 -11.51 26.70 -64.63
CA GLU A 621 -12.96 27.01 -64.53
C GLU A 621 -13.25 28.52 -64.51
N MET A 622 -12.36 29.34 -63.94
CA MET A 622 -12.52 30.81 -63.92
C MET A 622 -12.15 31.53 -65.22
N LYS A 623 -11.56 30.84 -66.21
CA LYS A 623 -11.29 31.39 -67.56
C LYS A 623 -12.36 30.99 -68.60
N GLY A 624 -13.36 30.21 -68.22
CA GLY A 624 -14.39 29.66 -69.12
C GLY A 624 -15.71 30.43 -69.20
N THR A 625 -15.93 31.47 -68.40
CA THR A 625 -17.16 32.27 -68.42
C THR A 625 -16.85 33.74 -68.70
N GLY A 626 -16.55 34.04 -69.96
CA GLY A 626 -16.58 35.38 -70.52
C GLY A 626 -17.48 35.37 -71.76
N PHE A 627 -18.50 36.23 -71.71
CA PHE A 627 -19.61 36.47 -72.65
C PHE A 627 -20.84 35.59 -72.52
#